data_AF-W1Y7L6-F1
#
_entry.id   AF-W1Y7L6-F1
#
_cell.length_a   1.000
_cell.length_b   1.000
_cell.length_c   1.000
_cell.angle_alpha   90.00
_cell.angle_beta   90.00
_cell.angle_gamma   90.00
#
_symmetry.space_group_name_H-M   'P 1'
#
loop_
_entity.id
_entity.type
_entity.pdbx_description
1 polymer ?
#
loop_
_entity_poly.entity_id
_entity_poly.type
_entity_poly.pdbx_seq_one_letter_code
_entity_poly.pdbx_strand_id
1 'polypeptide(L)'
;CALPISTTGESPTISEYEYEEILSKTIEYTKKKVSIYTGLGGNNTIEVANKLKKLEKYDIDGILSVAPYYSRPNQKGLYEHFRCISESTDMNIIKL
;
A
#
# COMPACT_ATOMS: atom_id res chain seq x y z
N CYS A 1 -13.02 -8.51 -2.67
CA CYS A 1 -11.60 -8.19 -2.91
C CYS A 1 -10.76 -8.90 -1.86
N ALA A 2 -9.51 -9.22 -2.17
CA ALA A 2 -8.51 -9.65 -1.22
C ALA A 2 -7.73 -8.41 -0.73
N LEU A 3 -7.55 -8.31 0.59
CA LEU A 3 -6.88 -7.20 1.27
C LEU A 3 -5.79 -7.72 2.22
N PRO A 4 -4.73 -8.39 1.69
CA PRO A 4 -3.61 -8.80 2.52
C PRO A 4 -2.89 -7.59 3.11
N ILE A 5 -2.16 -7.82 4.20
CA ILE A 5 -1.21 -6.84 4.76
C ILE A 5 -1.90 -5.50 5.13
N SER A 6 -3.16 -5.57 5.55
CA SER A 6 -3.81 -4.47 6.27
C SER A 6 -3.39 -4.50 7.74
N THR A 7 -3.98 -3.63 8.57
CA THR A 7 -3.78 -3.71 10.04
C THR A 7 -4.20 -5.07 10.59
N THR A 8 -5.26 -5.70 10.05
CA THR A 8 -5.65 -7.07 10.39
C THR A 8 -4.64 -8.11 9.92
N GLY A 9 -3.93 -7.83 8.83
CA GLY A 9 -2.78 -8.63 8.37
C GLY A 9 -1.47 -8.25 9.04
N GLU A 10 -1.51 -7.51 10.15
CA GLU A 10 -0.38 -7.12 10.97
C GLU A 10 0.77 -6.46 10.19
N SER A 11 0.43 -5.58 9.24
CA SER A 11 1.42 -4.89 8.41
C SER A 11 2.62 -4.22 9.11
N PRO A 12 2.54 -3.69 10.36
CA PRO A 12 3.72 -3.12 11.01
C PRO A 12 4.66 -4.17 11.62
N THR A 13 4.30 -5.45 11.70
CA THR A 13 5.10 -6.51 12.35
C THR A 13 5.82 -7.43 11.37
N ILE A 14 5.57 -7.27 10.06
CA ILE A 14 6.18 -8.10 9.02
C ILE A 14 7.38 -7.43 8.37
N SER A 15 8.35 -8.24 7.97
CA SER A 15 9.52 -7.81 7.19
C SER A 15 9.17 -7.57 5.71
N GLU A 16 10.06 -6.88 4.98
CA GLU A 16 9.89 -6.66 3.53
C GLU A 16 9.85 -7.98 2.75
N TYR A 17 10.64 -8.98 3.17
CA TYR A 17 10.62 -10.31 2.55
C TYR A 17 9.26 -11.00 2.75
N GLU A 18 8.74 -10.98 3.98
CA GLU A 18 7.40 -11.55 4.28
C GLU A 18 6.30 -10.80 3.54
N TYR A 19 6.41 -9.48 3.40
CA TYR A 19 5.49 -8.67 2.60
C TYR A 19 5.42 -9.19 1.16
N GLU A 20 6.57 -9.32 0.49
CA GLU A 20 6.65 -9.79 -0.89
C GLU A 20 6.13 -11.24 -1.03
N GLU A 21 6.44 -12.11 -0.06
CA GLU A 21 5.98 -13.51 -0.05
C GLU A 21 4.46 -13.61 0.10
N ILE A 22 3.87 -12.89 1.08
CA ILE A 22 2.42 -12.85 1.32
C ILE A 22 1.69 -12.32 0.09
N LEU A 23 2.21 -11.25 -0.52
CA LEU A 23 1.60 -10.67 -1.71
C LEU A 23 1.63 -11.64 -2.89
N SER A 24 2.77 -12.27 -3.14
CA SER A 24 2.95 -13.26 -4.20
C SER A 24 2.01 -14.45 -4.03
N LYS A 25 1.92 -14.97 -2.79
CA LYS A 25 0.99 -16.06 -2.45
C LYS A 25 -0.46 -15.65 -2.62
N THR A 26 -0.82 -14.41 -2.25
CA THR A 26 -2.18 -13.89 -2.45
C THR A 26 -2.56 -13.90 -3.93
N ILE A 27 -1.66 -13.42 -4.81
CA ILE A 27 -1.88 -13.42 -6.27
C ILE A 27 -2.01 -14.87 -6.79
N GLU A 28 -1.12 -15.77 -6.36
CA GLU A 28 -1.14 -17.20 -6.72
C GLU A 28 -2.49 -17.87 -6.36
N TYR A 29 -2.97 -17.66 -5.13
CA TYR A 29 -4.19 -18.31 -4.64
C TYR A 29 -5.47 -17.71 -5.21
N THR A 30 -5.51 -16.39 -5.39
CA THR A 30 -6.71 -15.69 -5.90
C THR A 30 -6.92 -15.95 -7.39
N LYS A 31 -5.85 -16.24 -8.15
CA LYS A 31 -5.89 -16.49 -9.60
C LYS A 31 -6.67 -15.40 -10.35
N LYS A 32 -6.55 -14.14 -9.91
CA LYS A 32 -7.28 -12.97 -10.45
C LYS A 32 -8.81 -13.07 -10.47
N LYS A 33 -9.41 -13.97 -9.67
CA LYS A 33 -10.87 -14.08 -9.60
C LYS A 33 -11.53 -12.96 -8.81
N VAL A 34 -10.75 -12.23 -8.01
CA VAL A 34 -11.18 -11.09 -7.21
C VAL A 34 -10.13 -9.99 -7.32
N SER A 35 -10.54 -8.75 -7.13
CA SER A 35 -9.59 -7.64 -7.03
C SER A 35 -8.70 -7.76 -5.80
N ILE A 36 -7.44 -7.37 -5.94
CA ILE A 36 -6.39 -7.45 -4.93
C ILE A 36 -5.89 -6.04 -4.66
N TYR A 37 -6.02 -5.61 -3.42
CA TYR A 37 -5.42 -4.37 -2.92
C TYR A 37 -4.52 -4.72 -1.75
N THR A 38 -3.33 -4.16 -1.67
CA THR A 38 -2.42 -4.42 -0.53
C THR A 38 -2.34 -3.22 0.39
N GLY A 39 -2.16 -3.44 1.70
CA GLY A 39 -1.89 -2.34 2.60
C GLY A 39 -0.52 -1.73 2.34
N LEU A 40 -0.47 -0.43 2.12
CA LEU A 40 0.77 0.34 2.03
C LEU A 40 0.54 1.77 2.49
N GLY A 41 1.15 2.13 3.62
CA GLY A 41 1.16 3.50 4.12
C GLY A 41 2.30 3.72 5.09
N GLY A 42 2.39 4.91 5.64
CA GLY A 42 3.48 5.24 6.55
C GLY A 42 3.62 6.74 6.74
N ASN A 43 4.55 7.10 7.61
CA ASN A 43 4.77 8.49 8.02
C ASN A 43 5.81 9.19 7.13
N ASN A 44 6.53 8.42 6.31
CA ASN A 44 7.51 8.92 5.35
C ASN A 44 6.93 8.80 3.93
N THR A 45 6.44 9.92 3.39
CA THR A 45 5.84 9.98 2.05
C THR A 45 6.76 9.43 0.96
N ILE A 46 8.06 9.75 1.02
CA ILE A 46 9.04 9.34 0.01
C ILE A 46 9.26 7.83 0.08
N GLU A 47 9.32 7.26 1.28
CA GLU A 47 9.45 5.81 1.46
C GLU A 47 8.22 5.08 0.92
N VAL A 48 7.02 5.59 1.21
CA VAL A 48 5.76 5.02 0.69
C VAL A 48 5.73 5.05 -0.83
N ALA A 49 6.07 6.18 -1.45
CA ALA A 49 6.14 6.29 -2.91
C ALA A 49 7.18 5.34 -3.53
N ASN A 50 8.36 5.20 -2.91
CA ASN A 50 9.38 4.26 -3.38
C ASN A 50 8.95 2.81 -3.27
N LYS A 51 8.29 2.42 -2.17
CA LYS A 51 7.72 1.08 -2.00
C LYS A 51 6.63 0.84 -3.04
N LEU A 52 5.77 1.83 -3.28
CA LEU A 52 4.70 1.73 -4.28
C LEU A 52 5.23 1.43 -5.68
N LYS A 53 6.30 2.12 -6.12
CA LYS A 53 6.97 1.81 -7.39
C LYS A 53 7.50 0.38 -7.48
N LYS A 54 8.02 -0.18 -6.38
CA LYS A 54 8.43 -1.59 -6.36
C LYS A 54 7.24 -2.53 -6.51
N LEU A 55 6.04 -2.11 -6.10
CA LEU A 55 4.85 -2.93 -6.20
C LEU A 55 4.30 -3.02 -7.62
N GLU A 56 4.69 -2.14 -8.54
CA GLU A 56 4.28 -2.16 -9.95
C GLU A 56 4.67 -3.45 -10.69
N LYS A 57 5.65 -4.20 -10.15
CA LYS A 57 6.00 -5.54 -10.66
C LYS A 57 4.95 -6.62 -10.32
N TYR A 58 4.07 -6.35 -9.36
CA TYR A 58 3.02 -7.27 -8.94
C TYR A 58 1.69 -6.96 -9.59
N ASP A 59 0.95 -8.02 -9.87
CA ASP A 59 -0.29 -7.94 -10.62
C ASP A 59 -1.50 -7.70 -9.71
N ILE A 60 -1.55 -6.49 -9.14
CA ILE A 60 -2.55 -6.02 -8.16
C ILE A 60 -3.31 -4.79 -8.67
N ASP A 61 -4.51 -4.55 -8.14
CA ASP A 61 -5.38 -3.45 -8.59
C ASP A 61 -5.03 -2.10 -7.93
N GLY A 62 -4.29 -2.14 -6.81
CA GLY A 62 -3.84 -0.94 -6.13
C GLY A 62 -3.45 -1.14 -4.67
N ILE A 63 -3.42 -0.03 -3.94
CA ILE A 63 -3.08 0.00 -2.52
C ILE A 63 -4.19 0.60 -1.67
N LEU A 64 -4.19 0.17 -0.41
CA LEU A 64 -4.92 0.79 0.68
C LEU A 64 -3.94 1.54 1.56
N SER A 65 -4.02 2.87 1.57
CA SER A 65 -3.04 3.73 2.22
C SER A 65 -3.61 4.46 3.43
N VAL A 66 -2.95 4.25 4.58
CA VAL A 66 -3.28 4.95 5.83
C VAL A 66 -2.64 6.33 5.84
N ALA A 67 -3.34 7.31 6.42
CA ALA A 67 -2.77 8.63 6.67
C ALA A 67 -1.61 8.55 7.69
N PRO A 68 -0.60 9.45 7.62
CA PRO A 68 0.44 9.55 8.63
C PRO A 68 -0.16 9.78 10.02
N TYR A 69 0.16 8.90 10.97
CA TYR A 69 -0.46 8.85 12.30
C TYR A 69 0.49 9.30 13.42
N TYR A 70 1.81 9.27 13.21
CA TYR A 70 2.78 9.80 14.17
C TYR A 70 2.95 11.32 14.02
N SER A 71 3.20 11.80 12.81
CA SER A 71 3.52 13.22 12.57
C SER A 71 2.31 14.16 12.66
N ARG A 72 1.09 13.61 12.69
CA ARG A 72 -0.20 14.34 12.70
C ARG A 72 -0.21 15.58 11.80
N PRO A 73 -0.03 15.42 10.48
CA PRO A 73 -0.02 16.54 9.54
C PRO A 73 -1.36 17.28 9.52
N ASN A 74 -1.33 18.58 9.21
CA ASN A 74 -2.53 19.37 8.96
C ASN A 74 -3.19 18.95 7.62
N GLN A 75 -4.36 19.52 7.31
CA GLN A 75 -5.10 19.19 6.08
C GLN A 75 -4.27 19.36 4.80
N LYS A 76 -3.47 20.43 4.72
CA LYS A 76 -2.55 20.65 3.59
C LYS A 76 -1.49 19.56 3.53
N GLY A 77 -0.90 19.18 4.66
CA GLY A 77 0.10 18.11 4.72
C GLY A 77 -0.47 16.74 4.34
N LEU A 78 -1.70 16.42 4.75
CA LEU A 78 -2.40 15.21 4.31
C LEU A 78 -2.64 15.23 2.80
N TYR A 79 -3.09 16.37 2.26
CA TYR A 79 -3.29 16.52 0.82
C TYR A 79 -1.99 16.29 0.04
N GLU A 80 -0.90 16.98 0.41
CA GLU A 80 0.40 16.82 -0.28
C GLU A 80 0.95 15.40 -0.14
N HIS A 81 0.73 14.72 1.00
CA HIS A 81 1.12 13.33 1.19
C HIS A 81 0.45 12.40 0.17
N PHE A 82 -0.89 12.44 0.08
CA PHE A 82 -1.61 11.57 -0.85
C PHE A 82 -1.40 11.99 -2.31
N ARG A 83 -1.26 13.28 -2.59
CA ARG A 83 -0.94 13.80 -3.92
C ARG A 83 0.40 13.24 -4.41
N CYS A 84 1.44 13.35 -3.59
CA CYS A 84 2.77 12.83 -3.94
C CYS A 84 2.75 11.31 -4.19
N ILE A 85 2.01 10.55 -3.39
CA ILE A 85 1.84 9.11 -3.61
C ILE A 85 1.11 8.86 -4.94
N SER A 86 0.02 9.59 -5.22
CA SER A 86 -0.73 9.45 -6.47
C SER A 86 0.02 9.85 -7.73
N GLU A 87 0.93 10.82 -7.64
CA GLU A 87 1.78 11.22 -8.77
C GLU A 87 2.95 10.24 -8.99
N SER A 88 3.12 9.23 -8.12
CA SER A 88 4.25 8.29 -8.16
C SER A 88 3.96 6.95 -8.85
N THR A 89 2.71 6.66 -9.19
CA THR A 89 2.25 5.40 -9.81
C THR A 89 0.94 5.60 -10.58
N ASP A 90 0.64 4.68 -11.50
CA ASP A 90 -0.67 4.58 -12.17
C ASP A 90 -1.66 3.66 -11.43
N MET A 91 -1.25 3.02 -10.32
CA MET A 91 -2.10 2.15 -9.51
C MET A 91 -3.19 2.92 -8.76
N ASN A 92 -4.34 2.26 -8.51
CA ASN A 92 -5.40 2.87 -7.70
C ASN A 92 -4.96 3.03 -6.24
N ILE A 93 -5.23 4.20 -5.67
CA ILE A 93 -4.94 4.49 -4.26
C ILE A 93 -6.25 4.75 -3.53
N ILE A 94 -6.55 3.90 -2.55
CA ILE A 94 -7.68 4.09 -1.64
C ILE A 94 -7.12 4.63 -0.33
N LYS A 95 -7.56 5.82 0.06
CA LYS A 95 -7.26 6.40 1.37
C LYS A 95 -8.13 5.75 2.45
N LEU A 96 -7.52 5.36 3.57
CA LEU A 96 -8.21 4.95 4.82
C LEU A 96 -8.45 6.14 5.77
#